data_AF-A0AAD8Y1W6-F1
#
_entry.id   AF-A0AAD8Y1W6-F1
#
_cell.length_a   1.000
_cell.length_b   1.000
_cell.length_c   1.000
_cell.angle_alpha   90.00
_cell.angle_beta   90.00
_cell.angle_gamma   90.00
#
_symmetry.space_group_name_H-M   'P 1'
#
loop_
_entity.id
_entity.type
_entity.pdbx_description
1 polymer ?
#
loop_
_entity_poly.entity_id
_entity_poly.type
_entity_poly.pdbx_seq_one_letter_code
_entity_poly.pdbx_strand_id
1 'polypeptide(L)'
;MQFFSSLAVITALCSASAAFAFAPSNGAIRSSALRVANPIKTEELVTKEANIKSTTRTKPTLDPFNPEFSRIQSVPYSDAFPNSTKEYKTVTHEETGHTLNVPFRRVHLEDPDMEYLDLYDTSGPRDINPHEGLPKIRKDWVAKREGKHECYTQMHFARKGMITEEMLFVAEREGVSPSFVRDELARGRAIITSNKNHLELEPQIIGRMFKVKINANIGNSAITSSIEEEVEKLQWSTLWGADTLMDLSTGKHIQETREWIMRNSAIPVGTVPIYQALEKVDGIAEDLNWEVFRQTLIEQAEQGVDYFTIHAGVCCVTFP
;
A
#
# COMPACT_ATOMS: atom_id res chain seq x y z
N MET A 1 36.35 -10.99 -17.89
CA MET A 1 36.16 -10.28 -16.61
C MET A 1 35.19 -9.13 -16.84
N GLN A 2 33.91 -9.43 -16.62
CA GLN A 2 32.95 -8.66 -15.82
C GLN A 2 32.04 -7.75 -16.66
N PHE A 3 30.98 -8.41 -17.16
CA PHE A 3 29.71 -7.79 -17.50
C PHE A 3 28.98 -7.45 -16.19
N PHE A 4 28.71 -6.17 -15.96
CA PHE A 4 27.62 -5.73 -15.07
C PHE A 4 26.68 -4.90 -15.93
N SER A 5 25.54 -5.47 -16.30
CA SER A 5 24.45 -4.75 -16.94
C SER A 5 23.36 -4.53 -15.89
N SER A 6 23.15 -3.26 -15.57
CA SER A 6 22.22 -2.72 -14.60
C SER A 6 20.78 -3.17 -14.82
N LEU A 7 20.12 -3.60 -13.74
CA LEU A 7 18.68 -3.82 -13.69
C LEU A 7 18.04 -2.59 -13.04
N ALA A 8 17.57 -1.65 -13.84
CA ALA A 8 16.69 -0.58 -13.39
C ALA A 8 15.24 -1.05 -13.55
N VAL A 9 14.54 -1.25 -12.44
CA VAL A 9 13.09 -1.44 -12.45
C VAL A 9 12.47 -0.04 -12.51
N ILE A 10 12.02 0.35 -13.70
CA ILE A 10 11.27 1.57 -13.94
C ILE A 10 9.82 1.30 -13.52
N THR A 11 9.40 1.84 -12.39
CA THR A 11 7.97 2.06 -12.10
C THR A 11 7.55 3.31 -12.87
N ALA A 12 6.80 3.14 -13.95
CA ALA A 12 6.26 4.26 -14.71
C ALA A 12 5.15 4.94 -13.87
N LEU A 13 5.46 6.12 -13.33
CA LEU A 13 4.45 7.06 -12.88
C LEU A 13 3.74 7.64 -14.12
N CYS A 14 2.47 7.32 -14.31
CA CYS A 14 1.59 8.11 -15.15
C CYS A 14 1.41 9.49 -14.49
N SER A 15 2.20 10.46 -14.94
CA SER A 15 1.92 11.87 -14.70
C SER A 15 0.74 12.28 -15.58
N ALA A 16 -0.28 12.86 -14.95
CA ALA A 16 -1.38 13.50 -15.67
C ALA A 16 -0.83 14.75 -16.38
N SER A 17 -0.44 14.60 -17.65
CA SER A 17 -0.25 15.73 -18.56
C SER A 17 -1.46 15.81 -19.49
N ALA A 18 -2.16 16.95 -19.44
CA ALA A 18 -3.24 17.28 -20.35
C ALA A 18 -2.73 17.26 -21.80
N ALA A 19 -3.13 16.25 -22.58
CA ALA A 19 -2.78 16.12 -23.97
C ALA A 19 -3.86 16.76 -24.86
N PHE A 20 -3.56 17.93 -25.42
CA PHE A 20 -4.17 18.40 -26.66
C PHE A 20 -3.69 17.48 -27.80
N ALA A 21 -4.59 16.66 -28.35
CA ALA A 21 -4.27 15.78 -29.48
C ALA A 21 -4.80 16.38 -30.80
N PHE A 22 -3.87 16.79 -31.67
CA PHE A 22 -4.11 16.94 -33.12
C PHE A 22 -4.00 15.56 -33.78
N ALA A 23 -5.00 15.21 -34.58
CA ALA A 23 -5.08 13.94 -35.31
C ALA A 23 -4.44 14.01 -36.71
N PRO A 24 -3.90 12.89 -37.21
CA PRO A 24 -3.96 12.58 -38.63
C PRO A 24 -4.67 11.23 -38.89
N SER A 25 -5.62 11.27 -39.82
CA SER A 25 -6.28 10.14 -40.50
C SER A 25 -5.35 9.53 -41.57
N ASN A 26 -5.40 8.28 -42.05
CA ASN A 26 -6.49 7.36 -42.36
C ASN A 26 -5.89 5.96 -42.66
N GLY A 27 -6.60 4.89 -42.30
CA GLY A 27 -6.30 3.52 -42.74
C GLY A 27 -7.45 2.56 -42.38
N ALA A 28 -8.25 2.18 -43.37
CA ALA A 28 -9.50 1.46 -43.21
C ALA A 28 -9.32 -0.06 -43.07
N ILE A 29 -9.98 -0.68 -42.08
CA ILE A 29 -10.31 -2.11 -42.08
C ILE A 29 -11.77 -2.26 -41.60
N ARG A 30 -12.59 -2.94 -42.40
CA ARG A 30 -14.03 -3.19 -42.19
C ARG A 30 -14.26 -4.17 -41.03
N SER A 31 -15.11 -3.82 -40.07
CA SER A 31 -15.66 -4.75 -39.08
C SER A 31 -17.12 -5.11 -39.40
N SER A 32 -17.45 -6.38 -39.20
CA SER A 32 -18.81 -6.91 -39.18
C SER A 32 -19.54 -6.38 -37.94
N ALA A 33 -20.68 -5.71 -38.16
CA ALA A 33 -21.46 -5.07 -37.11
C ALA A 33 -22.14 -6.10 -36.19
N LEU A 34 -21.54 -6.34 -35.02
CA LEU A 34 -22.31 -6.65 -33.82
C LEU A 34 -23.03 -5.36 -33.41
N ARG A 35 -24.36 -5.41 -33.28
CA ARG A 35 -25.14 -4.31 -32.69
C ARG A 35 -24.76 -4.20 -31.22
N VAL A 36 -23.80 -3.32 -30.93
CA VAL A 36 -23.50 -2.83 -29.59
C VAL A 36 -24.71 -2.00 -29.17
N ALA A 37 -25.36 -2.39 -28.07
CA ALA A 37 -26.38 -1.54 -27.45
C ALA A 37 -25.79 -0.15 -27.20
N ASN A 38 -26.58 0.91 -27.38
CA ASN A 38 -26.13 2.29 -27.28
C ASN A 38 -25.21 2.49 -26.07
N PRO A 39 -24.07 3.18 -26.22
CA PRO A 39 -23.18 3.44 -25.10
C PRO A 39 -23.99 4.17 -24.03
N ILE A 40 -24.09 3.56 -22.85
CA ILE A 40 -24.62 4.22 -21.67
C ILE A 40 -23.77 5.47 -21.50
N LYS A 41 -24.40 6.65 -21.54
CA LYS A 41 -23.69 7.90 -21.30
C LYS A 41 -23.07 7.79 -19.91
N THR A 42 -21.75 7.86 -19.84
CA THR A 42 -20.97 7.77 -18.60
C THR A 42 -21.45 8.76 -17.54
N GLU A 43 -22.07 9.87 -17.97
CA GLU A 43 -22.70 10.88 -17.13
C GLU A 43 -23.94 10.38 -16.37
N GLU A 44 -24.71 9.42 -16.91
CA GLU A 44 -25.93 8.90 -16.27
C GLU A 44 -25.64 7.89 -15.14
N LEU A 45 -24.48 7.22 -15.16
CA LEU A 45 -24.04 6.31 -14.10
C LEU A 45 -23.53 7.05 -12.85
N VAL A 46 -23.14 8.32 -12.99
CA VAL A 46 -22.49 9.09 -11.92
C VAL A 46 -23.50 9.82 -11.01
N THR A 47 -24.77 9.96 -11.40
CA THR A 47 -25.66 10.92 -10.71
C THR A 47 -27.03 10.39 -10.26
N LYS A 48 -27.21 9.10 -9.95
CA LYS A 48 -28.51 8.65 -9.40
C LYS A 48 -28.55 7.96 -8.04
N GLU A 49 -27.43 7.55 -7.43
CA GLU A 49 -27.46 7.04 -6.03
C GLU A 49 -26.33 7.53 -5.12
N ALA A 50 -25.39 8.35 -5.60
CA ALA A 50 -24.41 9.02 -4.73
C ALA A 50 -24.87 10.44 -4.34
N ASN A 51 -26.05 10.56 -3.73
CA ASN A 51 -26.41 11.80 -3.04
C ASN A 51 -25.71 11.84 -1.67
N ILE A 52 -24.38 11.81 -1.69
CA ILE A 52 -23.54 12.10 -0.53
C ILE A 52 -23.75 13.59 -0.28
N LYS A 53 -24.45 13.91 0.82
CA LYS A 53 -24.61 15.30 1.32
C LYS A 53 -23.26 16.01 1.16
N SER A 54 -23.26 17.24 0.61
CA SER A 54 -22.05 18.03 0.44
C SER A 54 -21.23 17.97 1.74
N THR A 55 -20.02 17.44 1.65
CA THR A 55 -19.14 17.29 2.80
C THR A 55 -19.04 18.64 3.50
N THR A 56 -19.49 18.66 4.76
CA THR A 56 -19.24 19.77 5.69
C THR A 56 -17.76 20.15 5.55
N ARG A 57 -17.45 21.44 5.36
CA ARG A 57 -16.07 21.95 5.31
C ARG A 57 -15.16 21.11 6.22
N THR A 58 -14.17 20.47 5.61
CA THR A 58 -13.05 19.75 6.23
C THR A 58 -12.64 20.51 7.49
N LYS A 59 -12.93 19.97 8.68
CA LYS A 59 -12.51 20.62 9.92
C LYS A 59 -11.05 20.27 10.14
N PRO A 60 -10.18 21.25 10.39
CA PRO A 60 -8.79 20.95 10.72
C PRO A 60 -8.73 20.11 12.00
N THR A 61 -7.75 19.23 12.10
CA THR A 61 -7.46 18.50 13.34
C THR A 61 -7.13 19.51 14.44
N LEU A 62 -7.82 19.40 15.58
CA LEU A 62 -7.63 20.31 16.71
C LEU A 62 -6.40 19.92 17.55
N ASP A 63 -6.24 18.62 17.81
CA ASP A 63 -5.10 18.05 18.52
C ASP A 63 -4.51 16.89 17.69
N PRO A 64 -3.34 17.09 17.05
CA PRO A 64 -2.68 16.05 16.28
C PRO A 64 -2.29 14.81 17.08
N PHE A 65 -2.14 14.93 18.40
CA PHE A 65 -1.80 13.82 19.30
C PHE A 65 -3.03 13.10 19.83
N ASN A 66 -4.23 13.68 19.67
CA ASN A 66 -5.49 13.05 20.01
C ASN A 66 -6.62 13.46 19.03
N PRO A 67 -6.57 12.97 17.77
CA PRO A 67 -7.57 13.29 16.75
C PRO A 67 -8.96 12.75 17.11
N GLU A 68 -10.01 13.41 16.62
CA GLU A 68 -11.40 13.05 16.94
C GLU A 68 -11.97 12.04 15.92
N PHE A 69 -11.59 10.78 16.06
CA PHE A 69 -12.03 9.70 15.15
C PHE A 69 -13.52 9.35 15.25
N SER A 70 -14.24 9.91 16.23
CA SER A 70 -15.70 9.76 16.40
C SER A 70 -16.52 10.19 15.18
N ARG A 71 -15.91 10.95 14.26
CA ARG A 71 -16.52 11.43 13.02
C ARG A 71 -16.31 10.52 11.82
N ILE A 72 -15.40 9.54 11.92
CA ILE A 72 -15.12 8.59 10.84
C ILE A 72 -16.28 7.60 10.78
N GLN A 73 -16.87 7.46 9.60
CA GLN A 73 -17.88 6.43 9.36
C GLN A 73 -17.18 5.21 8.74
N SER A 74 -16.76 4.26 9.58
CA SER A 74 -16.33 2.97 9.05
C SER A 74 -17.53 2.28 8.40
N VAL A 75 -17.40 1.90 7.12
CA VAL A 75 -18.40 1.06 6.47
C VAL A 75 -18.31 -0.33 7.11
N PRO A 76 -19.41 -0.87 7.66
CA PRO A 76 -19.44 -2.23 8.16
C PRO A 76 -19.03 -3.19 7.04
N TYR A 77 -18.25 -4.22 7.37
CA TYR A 77 -17.72 -5.14 6.34
C TYR A 77 -18.84 -5.84 5.56
N SER A 78 -19.93 -6.20 6.24
CA SER A 78 -21.14 -6.79 5.64
C SER A 78 -21.84 -5.88 4.64
N ASP A 79 -21.77 -4.56 4.85
CA ASP A 79 -22.42 -3.58 3.98
C ASP A 79 -21.59 -3.35 2.72
N ALA A 80 -20.26 -3.34 2.85
CA ALA A 80 -19.36 -3.27 1.71
C ALA A 80 -19.35 -4.57 0.89
N PHE A 81 -19.40 -5.72 1.58
CA PHE A 81 -19.36 -7.05 0.98
C PHE A 81 -20.49 -7.93 1.51
N PRO A 82 -21.72 -7.77 0.97
CA PRO A 82 -22.83 -8.64 1.30
C PRO A 82 -22.47 -10.11 1.05
N ASN A 83 -23.02 -11.01 1.87
CA ASN A 83 -22.78 -12.46 1.81
C ASN A 83 -21.29 -12.85 1.84
N SER A 84 -20.44 -12.03 2.47
CA SER A 84 -19.01 -12.33 2.60
C SER A 84 -18.58 -12.38 4.06
N THR A 85 -17.66 -13.27 4.38
CA THR A 85 -16.98 -13.34 5.68
C THR A 85 -15.48 -13.17 5.53
N LYS A 86 -14.84 -12.55 6.52
CA LYS A 86 -13.38 -12.49 6.62
C LYS A 86 -12.91 -13.76 7.33
N GLU A 87 -12.09 -14.55 6.64
CA GLU A 87 -11.59 -15.84 7.09
C GLU A 87 -10.06 -15.83 7.16
N TYR A 88 -9.50 -16.82 7.85
CA TYR A 88 -8.05 -16.95 7.99
C TYR A 88 -7.60 -18.38 7.73
N LYS A 89 -6.53 -18.51 6.94
CA LYS A 89 -5.79 -19.77 6.79
C LYS A 89 -4.67 -19.79 7.81
N THR A 90 -4.75 -20.68 8.78
CA THR A 90 -3.70 -20.86 9.78
C THR A 90 -2.59 -21.76 9.25
N VAL A 91 -1.35 -21.26 9.29
CA VAL A 91 -0.15 -22.03 8.92
C VAL A 91 0.93 -21.86 9.98
N THR A 92 1.78 -22.87 10.14
CA THR A 92 2.87 -22.83 11.12
C THR A 92 4.21 -22.69 10.39
N HIS A 93 4.99 -21.69 10.79
CA HIS A 93 6.37 -21.56 10.32
C HIS A 93 7.26 -22.58 11.01
N GLU A 94 7.70 -23.62 10.28
CA GLU A 94 8.37 -24.80 10.86
C GLU A 94 9.62 -24.46 11.69
N GLU A 95 10.47 -23.56 11.20
CA GLU A 95 11.75 -23.22 11.87
C GLU A 95 11.52 -22.51 13.21
N THR A 96 10.47 -21.68 13.30
CA THR A 96 10.23 -20.86 14.48
C THR A 96 9.09 -21.34 15.36
N GLY A 97 8.24 -22.23 14.85
CA GLY A 97 7.00 -22.67 15.49
C GLY A 97 5.91 -21.59 15.54
N HIS A 98 6.10 -20.45 14.87
CA HIS A 98 5.13 -19.36 14.89
C HIS A 98 3.90 -19.71 14.06
N THR A 99 2.72 -19.50 14.65
CA THR A 99 1.44 -19.63 13.97
C THR A 99 1.09 -18.34 13.26
N LEU A 100 0.85 -18.40 11.95
CA LEU A 100 0.48 -17.27 11.09
C LEU A 100 -0.97 -17.44 10.65
N ASN A 101 -1.75 -16.36 10.72
CA ASN A 101 -3.14 -16.35 10.26
C ASN A 101 -3.22 -15.48 9.00
N VAL A 102 -3.32 -16.12 7.84
CA VAL A 102 -3.30 -15.45 6.53
C VAL A 102 -4.74 -15.14 6.10
N PRO A 103 -5.11 -13.85 5.95
CA PRO A 103 -6.50 -13.47 5.70
C PRO A 103 -6.93 -13.69 4.25
N PHE A 104 -8.20 -14.02 4.08
CA PHE A 104 -8.92 -14.02 2.81
C PHE A 104 -10.39 -13.70 3.05
N ARG A 105 -11.12 -13.34 1.99
CA ARG A 105 -12.56 -13.13 2.04
C ARG A 105 -13.27 -14.31 1.41
N ARG A 106 -14.19 -14.93 2.12
CA ARG A 106 -15.08 -15.97 1.58
C ARG A 106 -16.40 -15.36 1.17
N VAL A 107 -16.76 -15.48 -0.10
CA VAL A 107 -18.09 -15.10 -0.63
C VAL A 107 -18.95 -16.36 -0.63
N HIS A 108 -20.07 -16.33 0.08
CA HIS A 108 -21.02 -17.44 0.17
C HIS A 108 -22.00 -17.36 -1.00
N LEU A 109 -22.14 -18.44 -1.74
CA LEU A 109 -22.95 -18.52 -2.96
C LEU A 109 -24.18 -19.38 -2.73
N GLU A 110 -25.25 -19.10 -3.47
CA GLU A 110 -26.45 -19.95 -3.50
C GLU A 110 -26.33 -21.11 -4.51
N ASP A 111 -25.19 -21.22 -5.19
CA ASP A 111 -24.92 -22.24 -6.20
C ASP A 111 -24.72 -23.62 -5.53
N PRO A 112 -25.55 -24.64 -5.83
CA PRO A 112 -25.42 -25.96 -5.22
C PRO A 112 -24.13 -26.70 -5.60
N ASP A 113 -23.47 -26.33 -6.70
CA ASP A 113 -22.22 -26.95 -7.15
C ASP A 113 -20.97 -26.22 -6.63
N MET A 114 -21.13 -25.00 -6.07
CA MET A 114 -20.06 -24.20 -5.49
C MET A 114 -20.59 -23.38 -4.30
N GLU A 115 -20.37 -23.89 -3.09
CA GLU A 115 -20.85 -23.25 -1.85
C GLU A 115 -20.21 -21.87 -1.61
N TYR A 116 -18.95 -21.68 -2.01
CA TYR A 116 -18.23 -20.43 -1.77
C TYR A 116 -17.12 -20.15 -2.79
N LEU A 117 -16.73 -18.87 -2.85
CA LEU A 117 -15.56 -18.38 -3.57
C LEU A 117 -14.62 -17.61 -2.63
N ASP A 118 -13.38 -18.08 -2.52
CA ASP A 118 -12.33 -17.42 -1.73
C ASP A 118 -11.59 -16.37 -2.57
N LEU A 119 -11.57 -15.14 -2.06
CA LEU A 119 -10.95 -13.97 -2.68
C LEU A 119 -9.85 -13.41 -1.79
N TYR A 120 -8.90 -12.72 -2.44
CA TYR A 120 -7.88 -11.96 -1.72
C TYR A 120 -8.54 -10.80 -0.94
N ASP A 121 -8.06 -10.53 0.27
CA ASP A 121 -8.58 -9.48 1.15
C ASP A 121 -7.46 -8.65 1.76
N THR A 122 -7.53 -7.33 1.57
CA THR A 122 -6.57 -6.33 2.07
C THR A 122 -7.16 -5.46 3.17
N SER A 123 -8.44 -5.67 3.55
CA SER A 123 -9.17 -4.79 4.47
C SER A 123 -8.62 -4.74 5.90
N GLY A 124 -7.70 -5.65 6.25
CA GLY A 124 -7.10 -5.76 7.57
C GLY A 124 -8.12 -6.10 8.68
N PRO A 125 -7.70 -6.05 9.95
CA PRO A 125 -8.61 -6.12 11.09
C PRO A 125 -9.65 -4.98 11.04
N ARG A 126 -10.91 -5.30 11.36
CA ARG A 126 -12.03 -4.34 11.34
C ARG A 126 -12.49 -4.02 12.76
N ASP A 127 -13.20 -2.90 12.89
CA ASP A 127 -13.83 -2.44 14.13
C ASP A 127 -12.84 -2.22 15.29
N ILE A 128 -11.62 -1.83 14.95
CA ILE A 128 -10.56 -1.45 15.90
C ILE A 128 -10.60 0.05 16.13
N ASN A 129 -10.50 0.46 17.39
CA ASN A 129 -10.37 1.85 17.76
C ASN A 129 -9.02 2.41 17.25
N PRO A 130 -9.00 3.45 16.40
CA PRO A 130 -7.74 3.95 15.85
C PRO A 130 -6.75 4.49 16.91
N HIS A 131 -7.24 4.86 18.09
CA HIS A 131 -6.40 5.26 19.23
C HIS A 131 -5.59 4.10 19.84
N GLU A 132 -6.06 2.85 19.68
CA GLU A 132 -5.35 1.66 20.18
C GLU A 132 -4.31 1.16 19.15
N GLY A 133 -4.55 1.44 17.87
CA GLY A 133 -3.78 0.90 16.75
C GLY A 133 -4.11 -0.58 16.50
N LEU A 134 -3.63 -1.08 15.36
CA LEU A 134 -3.83 -2.47 14.99
C LEU A 134 -2.97 -3.42 15.83
N PRO A 135 -3.40 -4.70 15.96
CA PRO A 135 -2.57 -5.72 16.59
C PRO A 135 -1.21 -5.85 15.90
N LYS A 136 -0.14 -5.87 16.70
CA LYS A 136 1.26 -6.00 16.23
C LYS A 136 1.62 -7.44 15.91
N ILE A 137 0.96 -8.04 14.91
CA ILE A 137 1.04 -9.47 14.59
C ILE A 137 2.47 -9.95 14.26
N ARG A 138 3.35 -9.07 13.78
CA ARG A 138 4.74 -9.41 13.41
C ARG A 138 5.74 -9.29 14.55
N LYS A 139 5.32 -8.82 15.73
CA LYS A 139 6.21 -8.49 16.85
C LYS A 139 7.18 -9.62 17.20
N ASP A 140 6.66 -10.83 17.39
CA ASP A 140 7.48 -11.97 17.83
C ASP A 140 8.40 -12.49 16.70
N TRP A 141 7.98 -12.34 15.44
CA TRP A 141 8.76 -12.76 14.26
C TRP A 141 10.02 -11.89 14.15
N VAL A 142 9.84 -10.58 14.25
CA VAL A 142 10.93 -9.60 14.22
C VAL A 142 11.83 -9.76 15.45
N ALA A 143 11.26 -9.83 16.65
CA ALA A 143 12.01 -9.97 17.90
C ALA A 143 12.91 -11.22 17.89
N LYS A 144 12.45 -12.33 17.31
CA LYS A 144 13.24 -13.56 17.23
C LYS A 144 14.50 -13.44 16.37
N ARG A 145 14.51 -12.51 15.39
CA ARG A 145 15.67 -12.22 14.51
C ARG A 145 16.53 -11.05 15.00
N GLU A 146 16.02 -10.23 15.91
CA GLU A 146 16.74 -9.04 16.40
C GLU A 146 18.08 -9.42 17.06
N GLY A 147 19.12 -8.63 16.80
CA GLY A 147 20.51 -8.89 17.24
C GLY A 147 21.23 -10.08 16.62
N LYS A 148 20.59 -10.90 15.77
CA LYS A 148 21.18 -12.13 15.21
C LYS A 148 21.71 -12.00 13.79
N HIS A 149 21.50 -10.86 13.13
CA HIS A 149 21.84 -10.65 11.73
C HIS A 149 22.40 -9.25 11.48
N GLU A 150 23.33 -9.16 10.54
CA GLU A 150 23.93 -7.88 10.12
C GLU A 150 23.01 -7.06 9.20
N CYS A 151 22.05 -7.72 8.55
CA CYS A 151 21.09 -7.11 7.63
C CYS A 151 19.72 -7.77 7.82
N TYR A 152 18.67 -6.96 7.81
CA TYR A 152 17.29 -7.36 8.15
C TYR A 152 16.35 -7.41 6.95
N THR A 153 16.87 -7.31 5.73
CA THR A 153 16.03 -7.30 4.52
C THR A 153 15.60 -8.72 4.12
N GLN A 154 14.40 -8.84 3.55
CA GLN A 154 13.90 -10.11 3.03
C GLN A 154 14.79 -10.68 1.91
N MET A 155 15.38 -9.82 1.07
CA MET A 155 16.34 -10.24 0.05
C MET A 155 17.60 -10.86 0.65
N HIS A 156 18.11 -10.32 1.76
CA HIS A 156 19.27 -10.88 2.46
C HIS A 156 18.97 -12.28 3.01
N PHE A 157 17.84 -12.46 3.68
CA PHE A 157 17.41 -13.78 4.17
C PHE A 157 17.22 -14.78 3.02
N ALA A 158 16.58 -14.34 1.93
CA ALA A 158 16.35 -15.17 0.76
C ALA A 158 17.66 -15.68 0.13
N ARG A 159 18.66 -14.80 -0.01
CA ARG A 159 19.98 -15.17 -0.54
C ARG A 159 20.78 -16.10 0.38
N LYS A 160 20.48 -16.11 1.68
CA LYS A 160 21.00 -17.10 2.63
C LYS A 160 20.24 -18.43 2.60
N GLY A 161 19.23 -18.57 1.73
CA GLY A 161 18.43 -19.78 1.61
C GLY A 161 17.32 -19.90 2.65
N MET A 162 17.16 -18.91 3.54
CA MET A 162 16.17 -18.91 4.61
C MET A 162 14.77 -18.58 4.07
N ILE A 163 13.77 -19.20 4.68
CA ILE A 163 12.36 -18.82 4.52
C ILE A 163 11.98 -18.11 5.82
N THR A 164 11.47 -16.88 5.72
CA THR A 164 10.97 -16.12 6.87
C THR A 164 9.46 -16.30 7.02
N GLU A 165 8.91 -15.91 8.17
CA GLU A 165 7.47 -15.83 8.38
C GLU A 165 6.79 -14.97 7.31
N GLU A 166 7.41 -13.84 6.91
CA GLU A 166 6.86 -13.00 5.84
C GLU A 166 6.81 -13.74 4.49
N MET A 167 7.83 -14.54 4.16
CA MET A 167 7.84 -15.34 2.92
C MET A 167 6.77 -16.44 2.95
N LEU A 168 6.59 -17.12 4.08
CA LEU A 168 5.53 -18.12 4.26
C LEU A 168 4.14 -17.47 4.18
N PHE A 169 3.96 -16.32 4.84
CA PHE A 169 2.70 -15.57 4.85
C PHE A 169 2.25 -15.22 3.42
N VAL A 170 3.13 -14.62 2.62
CA VAL A 170 2.79 -14.23 1.25
C VAL A 170 2.67 -15.43 0.31
N ALA A 171 3.41 -16.51 0.55
CA ALA A 171 3.29 -17.74 -0.23
C ALA A 171 1.87 -18.30 -0.12
N GLU A 172 1.32 -18.35 1.08
CA GLU A 172 -0.05 -18.80 1.31
C GLU A 172 -1.09 -17.84 0.77
N ARG A 173 -0.87 -16.52 0.90
CA ARG A 173 -1.77 -15.49 0.36
C ARG A 173 -1.86 -15.54 -1.18
N GLU A 174 -0.77 -15.95 -1.84
CA GLU A 174 -0.66 -16.07 -3.29
C GLU A 174 -1.00 -17.48 -3.81
N GLY A 175 -1.06 -18.49 -2.95
CA GLY A 175 -1.31 -19.89 -3.34
C GLY A 175 -0.10 -20.54 -4.03
N VAL A 176 1.12 -20.21 -3.60
CA VAL A 176 2.38 -20.73 -4.17
C VAL A 176 3.28 -21.29 -3.07
N SER A 177 4.40 -21.95 -3.43
CA SER A 177 5.31 -22.48 -2.42
C SER A 177 6.19 -21.38 -1.79
N PRO A 178 6.55 -21.50 -0.49
CA PRO A 178 7.49 -20.57 0.16
C PRO A 178 8.88 -20.56 -0.48
N SER A 179 9.33 -21.71 -1.02
CA SER A 179 10.59 -21.81 -1.76
C SER A 179 10.57 -20.98 -3.05
N PHE A 180 9.45 -20.95 -3.76
CA PHE A 180 9.28 -20.13 -4.97
C PHE A 180 9.37 -18.64 -4.64
N VAL A 181 8.68 -18.21 -3.57
CA VAL A 181 8.76 -16.83 -3.05
C VAL A 181 10.21 -16.46 -2.73
N ARG A 182 10.90 -17.27 -1.92
CA ARG A 182 12.31 -17.07 -1.58
C ARG A 182 13.18 -16.90 -2.83
N ASP A 183 13.00 -17.76 -3.82
CA ASP A 183 13.85 -17.72 -5.02
C ASP A 183 13.59 -16.49 -5.89
N GLU A 184 12.35 -16.01 -6.00
CA GLU A 184 12.03 -14.74 -6.68
C GLU A 184 12.59 -13.51 -5.94
N LEU A 185 12.61 -13.54 -4.60
CA LEU A 185 13.23 -12.51 -3.76
C LEU A 185 14.76 -12.51 -3.91
N ALA A 186 15.40 -13.69 -3.84
CA ALA A 186 16.86 -13.82 -3.90
C ALA A 186 17.44 -13.29 -5.22
N ARG A 187 16.72 -13.52 -6.33
CA ARG A 187 17.07 -13.04 -7.67
C ARG A 187 16.60 -11.61 -7.97
N GLY A 188 15.92 -10.94 -7.03
CA GLY A 188 15.48 -9.55 -7.16
C GLY A 188 14.35 -9.31 -8.17
N ARG A 189 13.53 -10.33 -8.44
CA ARG A 189 12.35 -10.22 -9.32
C ARG A 189 11.04 -9.98 -8.57
N ALA A 190 11.08 -10.10 -7.26
CA ALA A 190 10.01 -9.74 -6.36
C ALA A 190 10.57 -9.05 -5.12
N ILE A 191 9.70 -8.37 -4.37
CA ILE A 191 10.00 -7.73 -3.09
C ILE A 191 8.86 -7.97 -2.10
N ILE A 192 9.20 -8.03 -0.82
CA ILE A 192 8.26 -7.91 0.30
C ILE A 192 8.66 -6.63 1.05
N THR A 193 7.81 -5.62 0.98
CA THR A 193 8.02 -4.32 1.64
C THR A 193 7.51 -4.41 3.07
N SER A 194 8.42 -4.69 4.00
CA SER A 194 8.05 -5.04 5.39
C SER A 194 9.07 -4.52 6.39
N ASN A 195 9.09 -3.21 6.62
CA ASN A 195 9.96 -2.60 7.61
C ASN A 195 9.75 -3.29 8.97
N LYS A 196 10.85 -3.53 9.70
CA LYS A 196 10.81 -4.24 10.98
C LYS A 196 10.07 -3.47 12.08
N ASN A 197 9.89 -2.15 11.93
CA ASN A 197 9.15 -1.32 12.87
C ASN A 197 7.65 -1.26 12.57
N HIS A 198 7.20 -1.71 11.39
CA HIS A 198 5.78 -1.81 11.05
C HIS A 198 5.23 -3.18 11.44
N LEU A 199 4.91 -3.32 12.73
CA LEU A 199 4.57 -4.62 13.32
C LEU A 199 3.11 -5.02 13.07
N GLU A 200 2.28 -4.06 12.70
CA GLU A 200 0.86 -4.17 12.36
C GLU A 200 0.61 -4.78 10.98
N LEU A 201 1.63 -4.75 10.11
CA LEU A 201 1.57 -5.19 8.71
C LEU A 201 1.17 -6.67 8.55
N GLU A 202 0.19 -6.92 7.68
CA GLU A 202 -0.04 -8.21 7.03
C GLU A 202 0.80 -8.29 5.74
N PRO A 203 1.88 -9.11 5.69
CA PRO A 203 2.82 -9.09 4.58
C PRO A 203 2.19 -9.29 3.19
N GLN A 204 2.79 -8.63 2.21
CA GLN A 204 2.44 -8.74 0.80
C GLN A 204 3.68 -8.81 -0.08
N ILE A 205 3.54 -9.41 -1.25
CA ILE A 205 4.62 -9.55 -2.24
C ILE A 205 4.27 -8.83 -3.54
N ILE A 206 5.26 -8.11 -4.08
CA ILE A 206 5.16 -7.42 -5.37
C ILE A 206 6.17 -8.06 -6.31
N GLY A 207 5.70 -8.58 -7.44
CA GLY A 207 6.55 -9.17 -8.47
C GLY A 207 5.75 -9.74 -9.63
N ARG A 208 6.41 -9.90 -10.79
CA ARG A 208 5.76 -10.29 -12.05
C ARG A 208 5.01 -11.63 -12.00
N MET A 209 5.44 -12.55 -11.13
CA MET A 209 4.89 -13.91 -11.03
C MET A 209 3.75 -14.04 -10.03
N PHE A 210 3.34 -12.95 -9.39
CA PHE A 210 2.30 -12.92 -8.36
C PHE A 210 1.09 -12.14 -8.90
N LYS A 211 -0.03 -12.13 -8.15
CA LYS A 211 -1.18 -11.29 -8.50
C LYS A 211 -0.73 -9.82 -8.65
N VAL A 212 -1.27 -9.11 -9.63
CA VAL A 212 -1.00 -7.67 -9.79
C VAL A 212 -1.47 -6.94 -8.52
N LYS A 213 -0.66 -6.00 -8.05
CA LYS A 213 -0.92 -5.22 -6.82
C LYS A 213 -1.27 -3.78 -7.18
N ILE A 214 -2.21 -3.18 -6.45
CA ILE A 214 -2.64 -1.81 -6.63
C ILE A 214 -2.26 -0.93 -5.43
N ASN A 215 -1.88 0.31 -5.71
CA ASN A 215 -1.52 1.29 -4.69
C ASN A 215 -2.55 2.41 -4.61
N ALA A 216 -2.95 2.79 -3.40
CA ALA A 216 -3.74 3.99 -3.15
C ALA A 216 -2.86 5.14 -2.66
N ASN A 217 -3.01 6.32 -3.25
CA ASN A 217 -2.34 7.53 -2.77
C ASN A 217 -3.32 8.33 -1.91
N ILE A 218 -2.92 8.62 -0.68
CA ILE A 218 -3.61 9.54 0.23
C ILE A 218 -2.61 10.61 0.68
N GLY A 219 -3.04 11.51 1.55
CA GLY A 219 -2.16 12.52 2.12
C GLY A 219 -2.88 13.85 2.28
N ASN A 220 -2.54 14.53 3.36
CA ASN A 220 -3.02 15.87 3.60
C ASN A 220 -2.35 16.86 2.64
N SER A 221 -3.02 17.97 2.37
CA SER A 221 -2.44 19.06 1.58
C SER A 221 -2.41 20.34 2.42
N ALA A 222 -1.64 21.33 1.98
CA ALA A 222 -1.62 22.66 2.61
C ALA A 222 -3.00 23.36 2.64
N ILE A 223 -3.95 22.89 1.83
CA ILE A 223 -5.24 23.54 1.58
C ILE A 223 -6.41 22.77 2.19
N THR A 224 -6.33 21.43 2.23
CA THR A 224 -7.41 20.54 2.66
C THR A 224 -6.90 19.27 3.33
N SER A 225 -7.76 18.72 4.19
CA SER A 225 -7.68 17.45 4.93
C SER A 225 -7.12 17.51 6.36
N SER A 226 -7.46 16.49 7.13
CA SER A 226 -7.21 16.35 8.56
C SER A 226 -6.70 14.93 8.84
N ILE A 227 -6.06 14.71 9.98
CA ILE A 227 -5.56 13.38 10.38
C ILE A 227 -6.69 12.35 10.40
N GLU A 228 -7.87 12.74 10.88
CA GLU A 228 -9.07 11.90 10.90
C GLU A 228 -9.44 11.42 9.49
N GLU A 229 -9.49 12.33 8.52
CA GLU A 229 -9.81 11.98 7.14
C GLU A 229 -8.74 11.11 6.49
N GLU A 230 -7.46 11.31 6.79
CA GLU A 230 -6.40 10.46 6.24
C GLU A 230 -6.48 9.01 6.75
N VAL A 231 -6.79 8.83 8.05
CA VAL A 231 -7.03 7.49 8.61
C VAL A 231 -8.30 6.86 8.02
N GLU A 232 -9.37 7.64 7.81
CA GLU A 232 -10.57 7.16 7.11
C GLU A 232 -10.27 6.73 5.67
N LYS A 233 -9.51 7.53 4.91
CA LYS A 233 -9.09 7.19 3.55
C LYS A 233 -8.22 5.94 3.51
N LEU A 234 -7.34 5.73 4.49
CA LEU A 234 -6.57 4.50 4.64
C LEU A 234 -7.51 3.29 4.78
N GLN A 235 -8.42 3.33 5.75
CA GLN A 235 -9.36 2.23 6.02
C GLN A 235 -10.32 1.99 4.86
N TRP A 236 -10.69 3.05 4.13
CA TRP A 236 -11.51 2.97 2.93
C TRP A 236 -10.74 2.32 1.78
N SER A 237 -9.50 2.75 1.54
CA SER A 237 -8.67 2.24 0.46
C SER A 237 -8.39 0.74 0.64
N THR A 238 -8.03 0.32 1.85
CA THR A 238 -7.75 -1.08 2.16
C THR A 238 -9.00 -1.95 2.01
N LEU A 239 -10.18 -1.43 2.42
CA LEU A 239 -11.46 -2.12 2.28
C LEU A 239 -11.75 -2.46 0.82
N TRP A 240 -11.51 -1.53 -0.10
CA TRP A 240 -11.80 -1.70 -1.53
C TRP A 240 -10.67 -2.34 -2.35
N GLY A 241 -9.65 -2.88 -1.70
CA GLY A 241 -8.64 -3.71 -2.37
C GLY A 241 -7.28 -3.05 -2.58
N ALA A 242 -7.00 -1.89 -1.98
CA ALA A 242 -5.66 -1.32 -2.05
C ALA A 242 -4.65 -2.28 -1.38
N ASP A 243 -3.69 -2.77 -2.17
CA ASP A 243 -2.64 -3.64 -1.68
C ASP A 243 -1.59 -2.83 -0.92
N THR A 244 -1.18 -1.68 -1.45
CA THR A 244 -0.29 -0.76 -0.74
C THR A 244 -0.90 0.63 -0.67
N LEU A 245 -0.34 1.45 0.22
CA LEU A 245 -0.72 2.85 0.33
C LEU A 245 0.53 3.72 0.32
N MET A 246 0.41 4.93 -0.22
CA MET A 246 1.41 5.98 -0.02
C MET A 246 0.80 7.17 0.70
N ASP A 247 1.48 7.62 1.76
CA ASP A 247 1.24 8.92 2.37
C ASP A 247 2.05 9.98 1.61
N LEU A 248 1.33 10.82 0.85
CA LEU A 248 1.88 11.92 0.06
C LEU A 248 1.61 13.27 0.73
N SER A 249 1.43 13.30 2.07
CA SER A 249 1.16 14.51 2.82
C SER A 249 2.23 15.59 2.59
N THR A 250 1.78 16.81 2.32
CA THR A 250 2.64 18.01 2.15
C THR A 250 2.20 19.18 3.02
N GLY A 251 1.19 18.99 3.87
CA GLY A 251 0.62 20.01 4.75
C GLY A 251 1.29 20.07 6.12
N LYS A 252 0.57 20.58 7.11
CA LYS A 252 1.02 20.57 8.51
C LYS A 252 0.92 19.16 9.10
N HIS A 253 1.68 18.90 10.15
CA HIS A 253 1.60 17.66 10.93
C HIS A 253 1.85 16.38 10.12
N ILE A 254 2.78 16.42 9.16
CA ILE A 254 3.13 15.27 8.30
C ILE A 254 3.55 14.07 9.17
N GLN A 255 4.32 14.31 10.22
CA GLN A 255 4.87 13.24 11.07
C GLN A 255 3.77 12.56 11.88
N GLU A 256 2.88 13.34 12.48
CA GLU A 256 1.76 12.87 13.29
C GLU A 256 0.71 12.17 12.43
N THR A 257 0.37 12.75 11.28
CA THR A 257 -0.52 12.13 10.28
C THR A 257 -0.01 10.74 9.90
N ARG A 258 1.28 10.65 9.56
CA ARG A 258 1.90 9.38 9.20
C ARG A 258 1.94 8.40 10.37
N GLU A 259 2.19 8.85 11.59
CA GLU A 259 2.16 7.97 12.77
C GLU A 259 0.78 7.31 12.93
N TRP A 260 -0.30 8.08 12.80
CA TRP A 260 -1.66 7.56 12.85
C TRP A 260 -1.94 6.57 11.71
N ILE A 261 -1.48 6.86 10.49
CA ILE A 261 -1.59 5.95 9.34
C ILE A 261 -0.83 4.65 9.63
N MET A 262 0.43 4.72 10.03
CA MET A 262 1.31 3.56 10.25
C MET A 262 0.77 2.62 11.32
N ARG A 263 0.28 3.15 12.45
CA ARG A 263 -0.27 2.34 13.54
C ARG A 263 -1.64 1.73 13.19
N ASN A 264 -2.30 2.23 12.15
CA ASN A 264 -3.63 1.79 11.71
C ASN A 264 -3.63 1.10 10.33
N SER A 265 -2.46 0.81 9.76
CA SER A 265 -2.33 0.16 8.45
C SER A 265 -2.00 -1.32 8.59
N ALA A 266 -2.81 -2.17 7.99
CA ALA A 266 -2.49 -3.59 7.81
C ALA A 266 -1.69 -3.84 6.52
N ILE A 267 -1.51 -2.82 5.68
CA ILE A 267 -0.87 -2.92 4.37
C ILE A 267 0.43 -2.11 4.31
N PRO A 268 1.35 -2.39 3.38
CA PRO A 268 2.59 -1.63 3.28
C PRO A 268 2.33 -0.15 3.00
N VAL A 269 3.03 0.71 3.74
CA VAL A 269 2.95 2.17 3.58
C VAL A 269 4.25 2.70 3.00
N GLY A 270 4.14 3.44 1.90
CA GLY A 270 5.24 4.15 1.28
C GLY A 270 5.15 5.65 1.45
N THR A 271 6.27 6.33 1.20
CA THR A 271 6.34 7.79 1.19
C THR A 271 7.25 8.29 0.07
N VAL A 272 7.23 9.61 -0.12
CA VAL A 272 8.26 10.33 -0.88
C VAL A 272 9.03 11.21 0.12
N PRO A 273 10.18 10.75 0.67
CA PRO A 273 10.86 11.46 1.76
C PRO A 273 11.24 12.91 1.44
N ILE A 274 11.37 13.25 0.15
CA ILE A 274 11.71 14.61 -0.28
C ILE A 274 10.62 15.64 0.09
N TYR A 275 9.35 15.23 0.22
CA TYR A 275 8.26 16.16 0.56
C TYR A 275 8.38 16.68 1.99
N GLN A 276 8.63 15.78 2.94
CA GLN A 276 8.91 16.20 4.32
C GLN A 276 10.27 16.92 4.43
N ALA A 277 11.29 16.49 3.67
CA ALA A 277 12.57 17.18 3.66
C ALA A 277 12.44 18.64 3.18
N LEU A 278 11.59 18.89 2.17
CA LEU A 278 11.30 20.22 1.65
C LEU A 278 10.52 21.08 2.67
N GLU A 279 9.60 20.47 3.42
CA GLU A 279 8.88 21.16 4.49
C GLU A 279 9.82 21.60 5.63
N LYS A 280 10.83 20.79 5.97
CA LYS A 280 11.87 21.14 6.96
C LYS A 280 12.74 22.34 6.58
N VAL A 281 12.76 22.71 5.31
CA VAL A 281 13.50 23.88 4.78
C VAL A 281 12.53 24.96 4.26
N ASP A 282 11.35 25.04 4.88
CA ASP A 282 10.34 26.07 4.60
C ASP A 282 9.90 26.16 3.13
N GLY A 283 10.00 25.05 2.38
CA GLY A 283 9.64 25.00 0.96
C GLY A 283 10.74 25.49 0.01
N ILE A 284 11.93 25.83 0.50
CA ILE A 284 13.05 26.34 -0.32
C ILE A 284 13.89 25.15 -0.82
N ALA A 285 13.74 24.83 -2.11
CA ALA A 285 14.40 23.66 -2.70
C ALA A 285 15.93 23.75 -2.70
N GLU A 286 16.48 24.96 -2.78
CA GLU A 286 17.91 25.24 -2.78
C GLU A 286 18.56 24.95 -1.41
N ASP A 287 17.78 24.97 -0.34
CA ASP A 287 18.27 24.69 1.02
C ASP A 287 18.29 23.18 1.33
N LEU A 288 17.77 22.35 0.42
CA LEU A 288 17.86 20.89 0.52
C LEU A 288 19.31 20.42 0.43
N ASN A 289 19.70 19.60 1.40
CA ASN A 289 21.02 18.97 1.46
C ASN A 289 20.90 17.53 1.97
N TRP A 290 22.02 16.80 1.92
CA TRP A 290 22.07 15.41 2.34
C TRP A 290 21.70 15.24 3.82
N GLU A 291 22.12 16.14 4.69
CA GLU A 291 21.87 16.06 6.12
C GLU A 291 20.38 16.10 6.44
N VAL A 292 19.63 17.03 5.83
CA VAL A 292 18.16 17.14 5.96
C VAL A 292 17.47 15.89 5.41
N PHE A 293 17.92 15.40 4.25
CA PHE A 293 17.33 14.22 3.62
C PHE A 293 17.61 12.95 4.44
N ARG A 294 18.84 12.75 4.90
CA ARG A 294 19.25 11.64 5.76
C ARG A 294 18.44 11.60 7.06
N GLN A 295 18.29 12.74 7.72
CA GLN A 295 17.51 12.83 8.95
C GLN A 295 16.05 12.43 8.71
N THR A 296 15.46 12.89 7.60
CA THR A 296 14.11 12.52 7.19
C THR A 296 13.97 11.01 6.89
N LEU A 297 14.96 10.40 6.24
CA LEU A 297 14.96 8.95 6.00
C LEU A 297 14.98 8.15 7.30
N ILE A 298 15.80 8.56 8.28
CA ILE A 298 15.90 7.87 9.57
C ILE A 298 14.58 7.96 10.33
N GLU A 299 14.01 9.16 10.46
CA GLU A 299 12.71 9.36 11.14
C GLU A 299 11.61 8.48 10.54
N GLN A 300 11.49 8.47 9.22
CA GLN A 300 10.45 7.68 8.55
C GLN A 300 10.70 6.17 8.68
N ALA A 301 11.96 5.73 8.63
CA ALA A 301 12.32 4.33 8.82
C ALA A 301 12.05 3.86 10.27
N GLU A 302 12.28 4.74 11.26
CA GLU A 302 11.96 4.47 12.67
C GLU A 302 10.45 4.37 12.91
N GLN A 303 9.64 5.20 12.26
CA GLN A 303 8.17 5.09 12.30
C GLN A 303 7.63 3.81 11.66
N GLY A 304 8.39 3.22 10.73
CA GLY A 304 8.05 1.95 10.08
C GLY A 304 7.68 2.06 8.61
N VAL A 305 7.94 3.17 7.91
CA VAL A 305 7.67 3.25 6.46
C VAL A 305 8.35 2.09 5.72
N ASP A 306 7.58 1.39 4.88
CA ASP A 306 7.99 0.12 4.27
C ASP A 306 8.81 0.31 2.99
N TYR A 307 8.57 1.40 2.26
CA TYR A 307 9.32 1.71 1.05
C TYR A 307 9.38 3.22 0.78
N PHE A 308 10.46 3.65 0.14
CA PHE A 308 10.68 5.04 -0.23
C PHE A 308 10.72 5.20 -1.74
N THR A 309 9.95 6.17 -2.25
CA THR A 309 10.17 6.69 -3.60
C THR A 309 11.28 7.74 -3.54
N ILE A 310 12.43 7.41 -4.13
CA ILE A 310 13.60 8.29 -4.19
C ILE A 310 13.92 8.56 -5.66
N HIS A 311 13.86 9.83 -6.06
CA HIS A 311 14.10 10.28 -7.44
C HIS A 311 15.60 10.36 -7.79
N ALA A 312 16.38 9.32 -7.45
CA ALA A 312 17.84 9.31 -7.65
C ALA A 312 18.27 9.21 -9.13
N GLY A 313 17.33 8.93 -10.04
CA GLY A 313 17.58 8.91 -11.49
C GLY A 313 17.55 10.29 -12.16
N VAL A 314 17.14 11.34 -11.42
CA VAL A 314 17.12 12.72 -11.90
C VAL A 314 18.52 13.31 -11.75
N CYS A 315 19.38 13.06 -12.74
CA CYS A 315 20.78 13.48 -12.73
C CYS A 315 20.95 14.84 -13.43
N CYS A 316 21.96 15.65 -13.05
CA CYS A 316 22.23 16.93 -13.72
C CYS A 316 22.36 16.80 -15.25
N VAL A 317 22.95 15.71 -15.74
CA VAL A 317 23.11 15.42 -17.18
C VAL A 317 21.78 15.18 -17.92
N THR A 318 20.67 15.03 -17.20
CA THR A 318 19.33 14.84 -17.79
C THR A 318 18.56 16.16 -17.92
N PHE A 319 19.03 17.25 -17.31
CA PHE A 319 18.47 18.58 -17.51
C PHE A 319 19.12 19.26 -18.72
N PRO A 320 18.33 19.95 -19.56
CA PRO A 320 18.80 20.60 -20.78
C PRO A 320 19.72 21.80 -20.54
#